data_AF-A0A416CSL8-F1
#
_entry.id   AF-A0A416CSL8-F1
#
_cell.length_a   1.000
_cell.length_b   1.000
_cell.length_c   1.000
_cell.angle_alpha   90.00
_cell.angle_beta   90.00
_cell.angle_gamma   90.00
#
_symmetry.space_group_name_H-M   'P 1'
#
loop_
_entity.id
_entity.type
_entity.pdbx_description
1 polymer ?
#
loop_
_entity_poly.entity_id
_entity_poly.type
_entity_poly.pdbx_seq_one_letter_code
_entity_poly.pdbx_strand_id
1 'polypeptide(L)'
;MNRIEIKDFSIKIDKDKVLKTLGCFEGSSVYETVSSYFDELEETVMDLLSPRAVAVTEDMKAYCILTVGEKISGISKSFFDNGEGMKGILVDAMADEYLFMMDDVLAENIKLLCAKKSWGVKKRLDAPKDFPLSQQSVIVAKTGVDGIKMTSGFMFEPVKTFGYILEFTTDEKVFNAQHDCSKCSNFDCPRRSNIKNGRFEVLSSYEYKPNFKEGDSAVCIDIGTTTVAFELVTDKGTLKTYRTINPQRRFGLDVLSRIESANRGRLDELSAVMRYTIISGYKKLTEEFGDTKKVVIAGNTTMVHLLMGYSCGTLGEYPFKSKHLGTLKTTLDKVTKSKVSPIETIVYGGISAFVGGDIVSGLYMSDFDKSDKVNMFIDLGTNGEMALGNKDKMIVTSTAAGPAFEGGRISCGIGSVDGAVCGVDLKMGTLKTIADKPPVGLCGTGIIELVSELLDEKIIDKTGLLNDDYFINGYKVAEDVVFTQNDIRQVQMAKSAVRAGIDVLAKSWGTELSQIDTVYLAGGFGYGLSIEKACNIGILPREFLGKTKVIGNSSLGGCVKYAERQDGDERIGRIKEISSEISLGNSEDFEKLYIEYMNF
;
A
#
# COMPACT_ATOMS: atom_id res chain seq x y z
N MET A 1 -2.39 17.77 42.52
CA MET A 1 -2.00 18.17 41.15
C MET A 1 -2.84 17.36 40.20
N ASN A 2 -3.83 18.00 39.56
CA ASN A 2 -4.68 17.35 38.55
C ASN A 2 -4.26 17.71 37.12
N ARG A 3 -3.10 18.38 36.96
CA ARG A 3 -2.56 18.85 35.69
C ARG A 3 -1.05 18.68 35.71
N ILE A 4 -0.52 18.07 34.65
CA ILE A 4 0.90 18.00 34.31
C ILE A 4 1.06 18.85 33.04
N GLU A 5 2.06 19.72 33.01
CA GLU A 5 2.39 20.51 31.84
C GLU A 5 3.92 20.56 31.69
N ILE A 6 4.40 20.19 30.52
CA ILE A 6 5.82 20.12 30.17
C ILE A 6 6.03 20.98 28.94
N LYS A 7 6.99 21.90 29.01
CA LYS A 7 7.40 22.79 27.90
C LYS A 7 8.87 22.62 27.54
N ASP A 8 9.68 22.25 28.53
CA ASP A 8 11.11 22.03 28.35
C ASP A 8 11.39 20.53 28.25
N PHE A 9 11.83 20.10 27.07
CA PHE A 9 12.16 18.70 26.79
C PHE A 9 13.66 18.59 26.48
N SER A 10 14.35 17.70 27.18
CA SER A 10 15.73 17.34 26.86
C SER A 10 15.73 16.11 25.94
N ILE A 11 15.38 16.34 24.68
CA ILE A 11 15.25 15.31 23.64
C ILE A 11 16.24 15.62 22.52
N LYS A 12 16.98 14.59 22.09
CA LYS A 12 17.72 14.59 20.83
C LYS A 12 17.01 13.68 19.85
N ILE A 13 16.79 14.14 18.63
CA ILE A 13 16.09 13.35 17.60
C ILE A 13 16.92 12.13 17.24
N ASP A 14 16.30 10.96 17.26
CA ASP A 14 16.92 9.69 16.89
C ASP A 14 17.03 9.59 15.35
N LYS A 15 18.22 9.89 14.82
CA LYS A 15 18.53 9.87 13.40
C LYS A 15 18.21 8.52 12.76
N ASP A 16 18.60 7.42 13.39
CA ASP A 16 18.41 6.08 12.83
C ASP A 16 16.93 5.73 12.70
N LYS A 17 16.11 6.08 13.71
CA LYS A 17 14.66 5.89 13.64
C LYS A 17 14.00 6.77 12.58
N VAL A 18 14.45 8.02 12.42
CA VAL A 18 13.94 8.91 11.37
C VAL A 18 14.26 8.33 10.00
N LEU A 19 15.53 8.00 9.73
CA LEU A 19 15.95 7.43 8.44
C LEU A 19 15.24 6.10 8.15
N LYS A 20 15.09 5.23 9.16
CA LYS A 20 14.35 3.97 9.03
C LYS A 20 12.88 4.17 8.71
N THR A 21 12.23 5.17 9.32
CA THR A 21 10.84 5.56 9.00
C THR A 21 10.70 6.02 7.55
N LEU A 22 11.77 6.62 7.00
CA LEU A 22 11.84 7.01 5.60
C LEU A 22 12.19 5.86 4.63
N GLY A 23 12.47 4.65 5.14
CA GLY A 23 12.97 3.54 4.34
C GLY A 23 14.41 3.73 3.87
N CYS A 24 15.17 4.63 4.50
CA CYS A 24 16.60 4.85 4.26
C CYS A 24 17.40 4.03 5.26
N PHE A 25 18.25 3.13 4.78
CA PHE A 25 19.07 2.24 5.60
C PHE A 25 20.50 2.17 5.06
N GLU A 26 21.44 1.80 5.92
CA GLU A 26 22.84 1.57 5.54
C GLU A 26 22.93 0.59 4.37
N GLY A 27 23.67 0.98 3.32
CA GLY A 27 23.75 0.25 2.06
C GLY A 27 22.71 0.64 1.00
N SER A 28 21.74 1.51 1.31
CA SER A 28 20.90 2.12 0.28
C SER A 28 21.65 3.27 -0.42
N SER A 29 21.51 3.39 -1.75
CA SER A 29 22.21 4.39 -2.58
C SER A 29 21.94 5.86 -2.22
N VAL A 30 21.01 6.10 -1.29
CA VAL A 30 20.58 7.42 -0.86
C VAL A 30 20.85 7.68 0.63
N TYR A 31 21.33 6.67 1.36
CA TYR A 31 21.56 6.75 2.80
C TYR A 31 22.47 7.92 3.14
N GLU A 32 23.64 8.01 2.50
CA GLU A 32 24.61 9.07 2.75
C GLU A 32 24.03 10.46 2.47
N THR A 33 23.27 10.62 1.38
CA THR A 33 22.67 11.91 1.02
C THR A 33 21.59 12.34 2.02
N VAL A 34 20.66 11.44 2.36
CA VAL A 34 19.57 11.78 3.31
C VAL A 34 20.11 11.93 4.73
N SER A 35 21.11 11.12 5.10
CA SER A 35 21.86 11.24 6.36
C SER A 35 22.54 12.60 6.47
N SER A 36 23.18 13.09 5.41
CA SER A 36 23.76 14.43 5.36
C SER A 36 22.71 15.54 5.46
N TYR A 37 21.54 15.39 4.83
CA TYR A 37 20.44 16.35 5.01
C TYR A 37 19.91 16.38 6.44
N PHE A 38 19.91 15.24 7.14
CA PHE A 38 19.51 15.21 8.54
C PHE A 38 20.47 16.06 9.37
N ASP A 39 21.79 15.86 9.18
CA ASP A 39 22.81 16.60 9.91
C ASP A 39 22.76 18.11 9.60
N GLU A 40 22.45 18.49 8.35
CA GLU A 40 22.24 19.88 7.94
C GLU A 40 21.01 20.51 8.63
N LEU A 41 19.93 19.73 8.82
CA LEU A 41 18.63 20.25 9.25
C LEU A 41 18.37 20.12 10.74
N GLU A 42 19.13 19.29 11.49
CA GLU A 42 18.87 18.98 12.89
C GLU A 42 18.74 20.25 13.75
N GLU A 43 19.72 21.16 13.68
CA GLU A 43 19.70 22.41 14.44
C GLU A 43 18.50 23.29 14.05
N THR A 44 18.24 23.43 12.76
CA THR A 44 17.11 24.24 12.25
C THR A 44 15.76 23.67 12.70
N VAL A 45 15.59 22.34 12.65
CA VAL A 45 14.36 21.70 13.13
C VAL A 45 14.22 21.93 14.62
N MET A 46 15.26 21.68 15.41
CA MET A 46 15.25 21.87 16.86
C MET A 46 14.86 23.29 17.27
N ASP A 47 15.34 24.31 16.55
CA ASP A 47 14.99 25.73 16.81
C ASP A 47 13.54 26.10 16.43
N LEU A 48 12.95 25.37 15.50
CA LEU A 48 11.57 25.61 15.05
C LEU A 48 10.53 24.89 15.91
N LEU A 49 10.91 23.81 16.59
CA LEU A 49 10.01 23.08 17.49
C LEU A 49 9.57 24.00 18.64
N SER A 50 8.26 23.99 18.93
CA SER A 50 7.69 24.62 20.11
C SER A 50 6.96 23.53 20.92
N PRO A 51 7.72 22.65 21.59
CA PRO A 51 7.16 21.45 22.20
C PRO A 51 6.33 21.79 23.43
N ARG A 52 5.15 21.17 23.54
CA ARG A 52 4.27 21.28 24.70
C ARG A 52 3.53 19.97 24.91
N ALA A 53 3.50 19.48 26.14
CA ALA A 53 2.67 18.35 26.54
C ALA A 53 1.84 18.71 27.77
N VAL A 54 0.55 18.39 27.75
CA VAL A 54 -0.39 18.62 28.84
C VAL A 54 -1.16 17.35 29.12
N ALA A 55 -1.23 16.95 30.40
CA ALA A 55 -2.13 15.89 30.86
C ALA A 55 -2.98 16.41 32.01
N VAL A 56 -4.31 16.25 31.91
CA VAL A 56 -5.26 16.63 32.96
C VAL A 56 -5.99 15.38 33.45
N THR A 57 -6.02 15.18 34.76
CA THR A 57 -6.65 14.00 35.39
C THR A 57 -8.01 14.31 35.98
N GLU A 58 -8.99 13.48 35.67
CA GLU A 58 -10.38 13.57 36.14
C GLU A 58 -11.02 12.17 36.07
N ASP A 59 -11.78 11.78 37.10
CA ASP A 59 -12.56 10.52 37.14
C ASP A 59 -11.80 9.26 36.69
N MET A 60 -10.64 8.99 37.30
CA MET A 60 -9.77 7.84 36.95
C MET A 60 -9.33 7.83 35.48
N LYS A 61 -9.27 9.00 34.83
CA LYS A 61 -8.72 9.17 33.49
C LYS A 61 -7.69 10.29 33.44
N ALA A 62 -6.82 10.25 32.44
CA ALA A 62 -6.03 11.40 32.02
C ALA A 62 -6.33 11.74 30.56
N TYR A 63 -6.61 13.02 30.30
CA TYR A 63 -6.71 13.59 28.96
C TYR A 63 -5.37 14.18 28.60
N CYS A 64 -4.72 13.63 27.59
CA CYS A 64 -3.36 13.95 27.21
C CYS A 64 -3.34 14.60 25.83
N ILE A 65 -2.56 15.67 25.68
CA ILE A 65 -2.32 16.33 24.41
C ILE A 65 -0.86 16.79 24.31
N LEU A 66 -0.24 16.58 23.15
CA LEU A 66 1.14 16.94 22.88
C LEU A 66 1.23 17.61 21.51
N THR A 67 2.09 18.61 21.35
CA THR A 67 2.33 19.26 20.07
C THR A 67 3.77 19.73 19.96
N VAL A 68 4.30 19.78 18.74
CA VAL A 68 5.59 20.40 18.41
C VAL A 68 5.44 21.78 17.78
N GLY A 69 4.21 22.30 17.67
CA GLY A 69 3.93 23.63 17.12
C GLY A 69 3.73 23.66 15.60
N GLU A 70 3.43 24.85 15.06
CA GLU A 70 3.02 25.05 13.66
C GLU A 70 4.17 25.28 12.67
N LYS A 71 5.35 25.69 13.17
CA LYS A 71 6.46 26.16 12.32
C LYS A 71 7.05 25.07 11.42
N ILE A 72 7.04 23.82 11.88
CA ILE A 72 7.54 22.65 11.11
C ILE A 72 6.80 22.51 9.78
N SER A 73 5.47 22.67 9.79
CA SER A 73 4.67 22.56 8.56
C SER A 73 5.02 23.67 7.56
N GLY A 74 5.37 24.86 8.05
CA GLY A 74 5.79 25.99 7.22
C GLY A 74 7.12 25.74 6.50
N ILE A 75 8.16 25.29 7.23
CA ILE A 75 9.46 24.99 6.62
C ILE A 75 9.39 23.77 5.68
N SER A 76 8.62 22.74 6.06
CA SER A 76 8.40 21.57 5.22
C SER A 76 7.82 22.00 3.87
N LYS A 77 6.75 22.81 3.90
CA LYS A 77 6.14 23.40 2.70
C LYS A 77 7.13 24.22 1.87
N SER A 78 7.94 25.08 2.52
CA SER A 78 8.95 25.89 1.81
C SER A 78 9.97 25.04 1.05
N PHE A 79 10.38 23.89 1.60
CA PHE A 79 11.28 22.98 0.88
C PHE A 79 10.61 22.36 -0.35
N PHE A 80 9.33 22.01 -0.27
CA PHE A 80 8.58 21.54 -1.44
C PHE A 80 8.46 22.63 -2.51
N ASP A 81 8.14 23.86 -2.12
CA ASP A 81 7.99 25.01 -3.03
C ASP A 81 9.31 25.30 -3.78
N ASN A 82 10.46 25.08 -3.13
CA ASN A 82 11.79 25.28 -3.71
C ASN A 82 12.34 24.05 -4.47
N GLY A 83 11.57 22.96 -4.57
CA GLY A 83 12.00 21.72 -5.24
C GLY A 83 12.93 20.83 -4.42
N GLU A 84 13.13 21.12 -3.13
CA GLU A 84 13.93 20.34 -2.17
C GLU A 84 13.05 19.37 -1.36
N GLY A 85 12.10 18.70 -2.01
CA GLY A 85 11.06 17.92 -1.33
C GLY A 85 11.58 16.85 -0.36
N MET A 86 12.78 16.28 -0.59
CA MET A 86 13.39 15.32 0.34
C MET A 86 13.68 15.94 1.72
N LYS A 87 14.14 17.19 1.77
CA LYS A 87 14.32 17.95 3.01
C LYS A 87 12.98 18.21 3.69
N GLY A 88 11.95 18.56 2.92
CA GLY A 88 10.59 18.75 3.44
C GLY A 88 10.02 17.50 4.11
N ILE A 89 10.21 16.33 3.48
CA ILE A 89 9.82 15.02 4.04
C ILE A 89 10.63 14.68 5.30
N LEU A 90 11.93 14.98 5.28
CA LEU A 90 12.85 14.67 6.37
C LEU A 90 12.49 15.49 7.62
N VAL A 91 12.25 16.79 7.48
CA VAL A 91 11.80 17.66 8.57
C VAL A 91 10.48 17.16 9.17
N ASP A 92 9.54 16.72 8.34
CA ASP A 92 8.26 16.18 8.80
C ASP A 92 8.44 14.90 9.64
N ALA A 93 9.32 13.99 9.19
CA ALA A 93 9.65 12.76 9.91
C ALA A 93 10.46 13.01 11.20
N MET A 94 11.33 14.02 11.21
CA MET A 94 12.06 14.47 12.40
C MET A 94 11.10 14.99 13.48
N ALA A 95 10.12 15.79 13.07
CA ALA A 95 9.09 16.29 13.98
C ALA A 95 8.18 15.17 14.51
N ASP A 96 7.84 14.18 13.69
CA ASP A 96 7.12 12.99 14.16
C ASP A 96 7.92 12.22 15.21
N GLU A 97 9.19 11.91 14.95
CA GLU A 97 10.05 11.23 15.94
C GLU A 97 10.16 12.02 17.25
N TYR A 98 10.36 13.33 17.17
CA TYR A 98 10.39 14.19 18.36
C TYR A 98 9.09 14.10 19.16
N LEU A 99 7.93 14.14 18.48
CA LEU A 99 6.62 14.04 19.11
C LEU A 99 6.41 12.67 19.81
N PHE A 100 6.92 11.57 19.25
CA PHE A 100 6.93 10.27 19.92
C PHE A 100 7.83 10.25 21.16
N MET A 101 9.02 10.86 21.09
CA MET A 101 9.90 10.96 22.25
C MET A 101 9.30 11.83 23.36
N MET A 102 8.55 12.88 23.01
CA MET A 102 7.78 13.68 23.99
C MET A 102 6.71 12.85 24.71
N ASP A 103 6.08 11.93 23.99
CA ASP A 103 5.06 11.03 24.53
C ASP A 103 5.65 10.10 25.61
N ASP A 104 6.85 9.57 25.39
CA ASP A 104 7.58 8.77 26.38
C ASP A 104 7.91 9.60 27.64
N VAL A 105 8.33 10.86 27.47
CA VAL A 105 8.59 11.77 28.61
C VAL A 105 7.31 12.04 29.40
N LEU A 106 6.18 12.26 28.72
CA LEU A 106 4.90 12.45 29.38
C LEU A 106 4.45 11.18 30.12
N ALA A 107 4.65 10.01 29.53
CA ALA A 107 4.32 8.72 30.15
C ALA A 107 5.09 8.51 31.47
N GLU A 108 6.39 8.82 31.53
CA GLU A 108 7.16 8.74 32.78
C GLU A 108 6.64 9.72 33.86
N ASN A 109 6.18 10.91 33.47
CA ASN A 109 5.52 11.84 34.41
C ASN A 109 4.19 11.31 34.93
N ILE A 110 3.41 10.65 34.07
CA ILE A 110 2.16 9.98 34.46
C ILE A 110 2.44 8.80 35.39
N LYS A 111 3.53 8.06 35.18
CA LYS A 111 3.98 6.99 36.08
C LYS A 111 4.29 7.51 37.48
N LEU A 112 4.97 8.65 37.59
CA LEU A 112 5.22 9.31 38.87
C LEU A 112 3.92 9.77 39.55
N LEU A 113 2.94 10.26 38.78
CA LEU A 113 1.62 10.60 39.30
C LEU A 113 0.89 9.36 39.83
N CYS A 114 0.90 8.28 39.06
CA CYS A 114 0.28 6.99 39.42
C CYS A 114 0.88 6.45 40.73
N ALA A 115 2.21 6.47 40.87
CA ALA A 115 2.90 6.05 42.09
C ALA A 115 2.49 6.88 43.33
N LYS A 116 2.30 8.19 43.18
CA LYS A 116 1.83 9.07 44.28
C LYS A 116 0.37 8.83 44.68
N LYS A 117 -0.42 8.26 43.77
CA LYS A 117 -1.87 8.07 43.92
C LYS A 117 -2.25 6.61 44.18
N SER A 118 -1.28 5.69 44.22
CA SER A 118 -1.54 4.25 44.24
C SER A 118 -2.46 3.81 43.09
N TRP A 119 -2.18 4.30 41.89
CA TRP A 119 -2.88 3.93 40.65
C TRP A 119 -1.94 3.21 39.69
N GLY A 120 -2.52 2.46 38.75
CA GLY A 120 -1.88 2.02 37.52
C GLY A 120 -2.57 2.61 36.29
N VAL A 121 -2.03 2.36 35.11
CA VAL A 121 -2.63 2.71 33.81
C VAL A 121 -3.14 1.43 33.15
N LYS A 122 -4.46 1.26 33.08
CA LYS A 122 -5.12 0.09 32.51
C LYS A 122 -4.89 -0.02 31.01
N LYS A 123 -5.13 1.08 30.28
CA LYS A 123 -4.97 1.18 28.83
C LYS A 123 -4.92 2.63 28.36
N ARG A 124 -4.34 2.81 27.19
CA ARG A 124 -4.46 4.00 26.35
C ARG A 124 -5.60 3.84 25.34
N LEU A 125 -6.30 4.94 25.07
CA LEU A 125 -7.35 5.06 24.08
C LEU A 125 -6.91 6.12 23.06
N ASP A 126 -6.89 5.76 21.78
CA ASP A 126 -6.53 6.64 20.67
C ASP A 126 -7.72 6.82 19.71
N ALA A 127 -7.88 8.02 19.12
CA ALA A 127 -8.84 8.24 18.03
C ALA A 127 -8.26 7.76 16.68
N PRO A 128 -9.08 7.31 15.72
CA PRO A 128 -10.50 6.97 15.83
C PRO A 128 -10.75 5.56 16.40
N LYS A 129 -9.69 4.82 16.74
CA LYS A 129 -9.73 3.39 17.03
C LYS A 129 -10.59 3.05 18.25
N ASP A 130 -10.38 3.78 19.35
CA ASP A 130 -11.02 3.50 20.63
C ASP A 130 -12.18 4.48 20.92
N PHE A 131 -12.19 5.64 20.27
CA PHE A 131 -13.29 6.61 20.33
C PHE A 131 -13.36 7.46 19.05
N PRO A 132 -14.54 8.03 18.72
CA PRO A 132 -14.72 8.84 17.51
C PRO A 132 -13.87 10.12 17.51
N LEU A 133 -13.41 10.58 16.33
CA LEU A 133 -12.63 11.82 16.17
C LEU A 133 -13.29 13.05 16.82
N SER A 134 -14.62 13.11 16.86
CA SER A 134 -15.36 14.19 17.51
C SER A 134 -15.02 14.35 19.00
N GLN A 135 -14.62 13.28 19.69
CA GLN A 135 -14.22 13.34 21.10
C GLN A 135 -12.82 13.95 21.32
N GLN A 136 -12.02 14.17 20.26
CA GLN A 136 -10.77 14.93 20.40
C GLN A 136 -11.00 16.36 20.89
N SER A 137 -12.15 16.95 20.56
CA SER A 137 -12.56 18.27 21.08
C SER A 137 -12.69 18.30 22.61
N VAL A 138 -13.06 17.17 23.23
CA VAL A 138 -13.13 17.02 24.68
C VAL A 138 -11.72 17.05 25.29
N ILE A 139 -10.73 16.42 24.65
CA ILE A 139 -9.34 16.46 25.09
C ILE A 139 -8.83 17.90 25.10
N VAL A 140 -9.06 18.66 24.03
CA VAL A 140 -8.66 20.09 23.96
C VAL A 140 -9.35 20.89 25.06
N ALA A 141 -10.66 20.73 25.23
CA ALA A 141 -11.43 21.45 26.25
C ALA A 141 -10.97 21.13 27.68
N LYS A 142 -10.72 19.85 27.98
CA LYS A 142 -10.28 19.40 29.31
C LYS A 142 -8.84 19.81 29.62
N THR A 143 -7.96 19.74 28.63
CA THR A 143 -6.55 20.12 28.80
C THR A 143 -6.37 21.63 28.85
N GLY A 144 -7.24 22.41 28.22
CA GLY A 144 -7.13 23.87 28.15
C GLY A 144 -5.77 24.30 27.62
N VAL A 145 -5.27 23.58 26.61
CA VAL A 145 -3.99 23.87 25.97
C VAL A 145 -4.18 24.99 24.93
N ASP A 146 -3.38 26.04 25.03
CA ASP A 146 -3.43 27.15 24.08
C ASP A 146 -2.66 26.82 22.80
N GLY A 147 -3.09 27.40 21.68
CA GLY A 147 -2.41 27.27 20.38
C GLY A 147 -2.79 26.02 19.58
N ILE A 148 -3.70 25.19 20.09
CA ILE A 148 -4.28 24.06 19.36
C ILE A 148 -5.74 24.36 19.03
N LYS A 149 -6.05 24.35 17.74
CA LYS A 149 -7.40 24.48 17.19
C LYS A 149 -7.89 23.13 16.67
N MET A 150 -9.19 23.06 16.42
CA MET A 150 -9.83 21.93 15.78
C MET A 150 -10.42 22.35 14.43
N THR A 151 -10.18 21.55 13.40
CA THR A 151 -10.87 21.70 12.11
C THR A 151 -12.33 21.22 12.22
N SER A 152 -13.14 21.51 11.19
CA SER A 152 -14.52 20.99 11.09
C SER A 152 -14.60 19.46 11.05
N GLY A 153 -13.53 18.81 10.59
CA GLY A 153 -13.36 17.35 10.62
C GLY A 153 -12.80 16.81 11.93
N PHE A 154 -12.72 17.63 12.98
CA PHE A 154 -12.15 17.28 14.28
C PHE A 154 -10.69 16.78 14.22
N MET A 155 -9.87 17.35 13.32
CA MET A 155 -8.41 17.17 13.33
C MET A 155 -7.72 18.32 14.07
N PHE A 156 -6.61 18.02 14.76
CA PHE A 156 -5.81 19.04 15.43
C PHE A 156 -5.12 19.97 14.43
N GLU A 157 -5.03 21.24 14.81
CA GLU A 157 -4.22 22.26 14.14
C GLU A 157 -3.37 22.96 15.21
N PRO A 158 -2.03 22.83 15.19
CA PRO A 158 -1.21 22.28 14.12
C PRO A 158 -1.30 20.76 13.98
N VAL A 159 -1.02 20.26 12.77
CA VAL A 159 -1.15 18.84 12.40
C VAL A 159 -0.23 17.90 13.18
N LYS A 160 0.92 18.40 13.66
CA LYS A 160 1.86 17.64 14.50
C LYS A 160 1.47 17.70 15.97
N THR A 161 0.31 17.13 16.24
CA THR A 161 -0.32 17.10 17.57
C THR A 161 -0.90 15.71 17.85
N PHE A 162 -0.60 15.15 19.02
CA PHE A 162 -1.21 13.92 19.53
C PHE A 162 -2.25 14.26 20.58
N GLY A 163 -3.36 13.54 20.57
CA GLY A 163 -4.36 13.57 21.64
C GLY A 163 -4.85 12.16 21.94
N TYR A 164 -4.84 11.78 23.21
CA TYR A 164 -5.28 10.46 23.66
C TYR A 164 -5.82 10.52 25.10
N ILE A 165 -6.45 9.43 25.52
CA ILE A 165 -6.99 9.29 26.88
C ILE A 165 -6.34 8.07 27.53
N LEU A 166 -5.89 8.20 28.77
CA LEU A 166 -5.48 7.06 29.60
C LEU A 166 -6.57 6.73 30.60
N GLU A 167 -6.89 5.44 30.74
CA GLU A 167 -7.74 4.95 31.82
C GLU A 167 -6.87 4.41 32.95
N PHE A 168 -7.07 4.94 34.16
CA PHE A 168 -6.40 4.48 35.36
C PHE A 168 -7.11 3.28 35.99
N THR A 169 -6.39 2.56 36.84
CA THR A 169 -6.88 1.44 37.65
C THR A 169 -6.30 1.54 39.06
N THR A 170 -6.91 0.88 40.04
CA THR A 170 -6.35 0.72 41.39
C THR A 170 -5.28 -0.38 41.46
N ASP A 171 -5.07 -1.13 40.37
CA ASP A 171 -3.96 -2.08 40.27
C ASP A 171 -2.66 -1.38 39.87
N GLU A 172 -1.83 -1.09 40.88
CA GLU A 172 -0.54 -0.38 40.74
C GLU A 172 0.49 -1.10 39.86
N LYS A 173 0.30 -2.40 39.57
CA LYS A 173 1.25 -3.18 38.78
C LYS A 173 1.07 -3.02 37.27
N VAL A 174 -0.05 -2.44 36.83
CA VAL A 174 -0.38 -2.32 35.41
C VAL A 174 0.00 -0.93 34.91
N PHE A 175 0.83 -0.85 33.86
CA PHE A 175 1.22 0.42 33.26
C PHE A 175 1.24 0.36 31.73
N ASN A 176 0.06 0.47 31.12
CA ASN A 176 -0.16 0.43 29.68
C ASN A 176 -0.43 1.82 29.11
N ALA A 177 0.52 2.75 29.27
CA ALA A 177 0.39 4.14 28.84
C ALA A 177 0.90 4.41 27.42
N GLN A 178 1.82 3.57 26.93
CA GLN A 178 2.41 3.71 25.61
C GLN A 178 1.52 3.10 24.53
N HIS A 179 1.64 3.63 23.31
CA HIS A 179 1.02 3.02 22.14
C HIS A 179 1.75 1.72 21.78
N ASP A 180 1.05 0.59 21.84
CA ASP A 180 1.59 -0.70 21.43
C ASP A 180 1.51 -0.85 19.90
N CYS A 181 2.57 -0.41 19.22
CA CYS A 181 2.68 -0.52 17.75
C CYS A 181 2.49 -1.97 17.26
N SER A 182 2.85 -2.99 18.04
CA SER A 182 2.69 -4.40 17.63
C SER A 182 1.22 -4.83 17.52
N LYS A 183 0.33 -4.23 18.32
CA LYS A 183 -1.12 -4.49 18.35
C LYS A 183 -1.93 -3.43 17.57
N CYS A 184 -1.26 -2.64 16.75
CA CYS A 184 -1.76 -1.38 16.21
C CYS A 184 -2.95 -1.43 15.21
N SER A 185 -3.55 -2.53 14.72
CA SER A 185 -4.50 -2.51 13.55
C SER A 185 -4.04 -1.82 12.23
N ASN A 186 -3.10 -0.87 12.25
CA ASN A 186 -2.39 -0.37 11.07
C ASN A 186 -1.23 -1.32 10.77
N PHE A 187 -1.53 -2.45 10.12
CA PHE A 187 -0.61 -3.56 9.86
C PHE A 187 0.60 -3.16 8.99
N ASP A 188 0.48 -2.08 8.20
CA ASP A 188 1.51 -1.58 7.29
C ASP A 188 2.33 -0.40 7.87
N CYS A 189 2.12 -0.06 9.14
CA CYS A 189 2.87 1.02 9.80
C CYS A 189 4.39 0.73 9.81
N PRO A 190 5.25 1.66 9.32
CA PRO A 190 6.72 1.48 9.36
C PRO A 190 7.29 1.22 10.76
N ARG A 191 6.57 1.65 11.82
CA ARG A 191 6.95 1.50 13.23
C ARG A 191 6.43 0.21 13.88
N ARG A 192 5.68 -0.64 13.17
CA ARG A 192 5.37 -2.00 13.67
C ARG A 192 6.67 -2.78 13.81
N SER A 193 6.90 -3.37 14.98
CA SER A 193 8.11 -4.10 15.38
C SER A 193 8.50 -5.32 14.52
N ASN A 194 7.82 -5.56 13.39
CA ASN A 194 7.95 -6.77 12.58
C ASN A 194 8.47 -6.55 11.15
N ILE A 195 8.91 -5.34 10.76
CA ILE A 195 9.70 -5.22 9.53
C ILE A 195 11.11 -5.72 9.82
N LYS A 196 11.26 -7.04 9.99
CA LYS A 196 12.54 -7.71 9.81
C LYS A 196 12.95 -7.47 8.36
N ASN A 197 14.24 -7.19 8.17
CA ASN A 197 14.92 -6.84 6.93
C ASN A 197 14.89 -7.96 5.87
N GLY A 198 13.72 -8.50 5.54
CA GLY A 198 13.54 -9.38 4.40
C GLY A 198 13.72 -8.57 3.12
N ARG A 199 14.61 -9.01 2.23
CA ARG A 199 14.58 -8.58 0.84
C ARG A 199 13.17 -8.84 0.31
N PHE A 200 12.46 -7.79 -0.07
CA PHE A 200 11.15 -7.88 -0.72
C PHE A 200 11.33 -8.44 -2.14
N GLU A 201 11.54 -9.75 -2.27
CA GLU A 201 11.59 -10.46 -3.54
C GLU A 201 10.19 -10.92 -3.95
N VAL A 202 9.39 -9.98 -4.44
CA VAL A 202 8.38 -10.41 -5.41
C VAL A 202 9.11 -10.63 -6.71
N LEU A 203 9.17 -11.89 -7.12
CA LEU A 203 9.58 -12.30 -8.46
C LEU A 203 8.71 -11.52 -9.46
N SER A 204 9.26 -10.47 -10.06
CA SER A 204 8.61 -9.70 -11.13
C SER A 204 8.73 -10.46 -12.45
N SER A 205 8.35 -11.73 -12.44
CA SER A 205 8.28 -12.53 -13.65
C SER A 205 6.97 -12.22 -14.38
N TYR A 206 7.05 -12.21 -15.70
CA TYR A 206 5.91 -12.15 -16.62
C TYR A 206 6.21 -13.07 -17.81
N GLU A 207 5.18 -13.42 -18.58
CA GLU A 207 5.30 -14.41 -19.65
C GLU A 207 6.03 -13.86 -20.90
N TYR A 208 5.93 -12.55 -21.15
CA TYR A 208 6.51 -11.92 -22.33
C TYR A 208 8.03 -12.11 -22.40
N LYS A 209 8.52 -12.60 -23.55
CA LYS A 209 9.95 -12.80 -23.82
C LYS A 209 10.43 -11.72 -24.80
N PRO A 210 11.10 -10.66 -24.31
CA PRO A 210 11.52 -9.58 -25.17
C PRO A 210 12.64 -9.99 -26.13
N ASN A 211 12.70 -9.34 -27.29
CA ASN A 211 13.76 -9.50 -28.28
C ASN A 211 14.23 -8.13 -28.80
N PHE A 212 14.94 -7.40 -27.95
CA PHE A 212 15.48 -6.07 -28.27
C PHE A 212 16.56 -6.16 -29.36
N LYS A 213 16.63 -5.13 -30.20
CA LYS A 213 17.72 -5.00 -31.19
C LYS A 213 19.01 -4.61 -30.49
N GLU A 214 20.15 -5.00 -31.08
CA GLU A 214 21.48 -4.69 -30.55
C GLU A 214 21.62 -3.19 -30.21
N GLY A 215 22.05 -2.92 -28.98
CA GLY A 215 22.22 -1.57 -28.46
C GLY A 215 20.93 -0.86 -28.03
N ASP A 216 19.75 -1.47 -28.14
CA ASP A 216 18.53 -0.94 -27.50
C ASP A 216 18.49 -1.27 -26.01
N SER A 217 18.02 -0.30 -25.22
CA SER A 217 17.89 -0.42 -23.76
C SER A 217 16.74 0.42 -23.23
N ALA A 218 16.07 -0.07 -22.19
CA ALA A 218 15.03 0.67 -21.51
C ALA A 218 14.95 0.36 -20.01
N VAL A 219 14.54 1.35 -19.23
CA VAL A 219 14.05 1.13 -17.86
C VAL A 219 12.52 1.10 -17.89
N CYS A 220 11.95 -0.03 -17.52
CA CYS A 220 10.51 -0.23 -17.39
C CYS A 220 10.11 -0.13 -15.93
N ILE A 221 9.01 0.56 -15.64
CA ILE A 221 8.59 0.90 -14.28
C ILE A 221 7.09 0.62 -14.13
N ASP A 222 6.74 -0.09 -13.06
CA ASP A 222 5.38 -0.33 -12.62
C ASP A 222 5.15 0.33 -11.25
N ILE A 223 4.25 1.31 -11.21
CA ILE A 223 3.90 2.07 -9.99
C ILE A 223 2.61 1.50 -9.42
N GLY A 224 2.76 0.47 -8.58
CA GLY A 224 1.68 -0.08 -7.77
C GLY A 224 1.41 0.76 -6.52
N THR A 225 0.22 0.57 -5.94
CA THR A 225 -0.17 1.23 -4.69
C THR A 225 0.74 0.81 -3.53
N THR A 226 1.05 -0.49 -3.40
CA THR A 226 1.92 -1.02 -2.34
C THR A 226 3.40 -0.94 -2.69
N THR A 227 3.75 -1.12 -3.96
CA THR A 227 5.12 -1.34 -4.41
C THR A 227 5.40 -0.65 -5.75
N VAL A 228 6.61 -0.15 -5.93
CA VAL A 228 7.15 0.28 -7.23
C VAL A 228 8.20 -0.73 -7.70
N ALA A 229 8.02 -1.27 -8.90
CA ALA A 229 8.94 -2.21 -9.52
C ALA A 229 9.63 -1.59 -10.74
N PHE A 230 10.90 -1.92 -10.93
CA PHE A 230 11.76 -1.40 -11.98
C PHE A 230 12.52 -2.55 -12.65
N GLU A 231 12.72 -2.44 -13.95
CA GLU A 231 13.47 -3.40 -14.73
C GLU A 231 14.30 -2.72 -15.82
N LEU A 232 15.59 -3.01 -15.84
CA LEU A 232 16.50 -2.63 -16.92
C LEU A 232 16.58 -3.78 -17.92
N VAL A 233 16.08 -3.54 -19.13
CA VAL A 233 16.07 -4.49 -20.24
C VAL A 233 16.94 -4.01 -21.39
N THR A 234 17.66 -4.94 -22.03
CA THR A 234 18.42 -4.69 -23.26
C THR A 234 18.27 -5.85 -24.26
N ASP A 235 19.00 -5.78 -25.37
CA ASP A 235 19.25 -6.88 -26.32
C ASP A 235 19.75 -8.19 -25.70
N LYS A 236 20.34 -8.14 -24.50
CA LYS A 236 20.83 -9.30 -23.75
C LYS A 236 19.77 -9.85 -22.78
N GLY A 237 18.56 -9.32 -22.82
CA GLY A 237 17.49 -9.58 -21.86
C GLY A 237 17.53 -8.65 -20.66
N THR A 238 16.95 -9.08 -19.55
CA THR A 238 16.91 -8.33 -18.30
C THR A 238 18.29 -8.32 -17.64
N LEU A 239 18.89 -7.14 -17.49
CA LEU A 239 20.18 -6.98 -16.83
C LEU A 239 20.07 -6.82 -15.32
N LYS A 240 19.06 -6.06 -14.86
CA LYS A 240 18.88 -5.74 -13.44
C LYS A 240 17.42 -5.41 -13.13
N THR A 241 16.94 -5.89 -11.99
CA THR A 241 15.62 -5.56 -11.44
C THR A 241 15.79 -4.84 -10.12
N TYR A 242 14.90 -3.90 -9.82
CA TYR A 242 14.87 -3.21 -8.53
C TYR A 242 13.42 -3.04 -8.08
N ARG A 243 13.16 -3.23 -6.79
CA ARG A 243 11.81 -3.10 -6.22
C ARG A 243 11.89 -2.37 -4.89
N THR A 244 10.89 -1.56 -4.62
CA THR A 244 10.77 -0.85 -3.34
C THR A 244 9.32 -0.70 -2.95
N ILE A 245 9.06 -0.74 -1.64
CA ILE A 245 7.76 -0.36 -1.10
C ILE A 245 7.44 1.06 -1.57
N ASN A 246 6.19 1.31 -1.97
CA ASN A 246 5.73 2.63 -2.37
C ASN A 246 5.74 3.55 -1.13
N PRO A 247 6.62 4.57 -1.08
CA PRO A 247 6.79 5.38 0.11
C PRO A 247 5.62 6.34 0.36
N GLN A 248 4.70 6.47 -0.60
CA GLN A 248 3.44 7.20 -0.42
C GLN A 248 2.51 6.55 0.61
N ARG A 249 2.77 5.30 1.01
CA ARG A 249 2.00 4.60 2.05
C ARG A 249 1.84 5.38 3.36
N ARG A 250 2.81 6.27 3.67
CA ARG A 250 2.78 7.14 4.86
C ARG A 250 1.61 8.14 4.84
N PHE A 251 1.10 8.47 3.66
CA PHE A 251 0.01 9.43 3.48
C PHE A 251 -1.35 8.74 3.29
N GLY A 252 -1.36 7.41 3.12
CA GLY A 252 -2.56 6.63 2.86
C GLY A 252 -2.19 5.21 2.44
N LEU A 253 -2.91 4.24 2.99
CA LEU A 253 -2.66 2.81 2.76
C LEU A 253 -3.18 2.35 1.40
N ASP A 254 -4.21 3.02 0.88
CA ASP A 254 -4.88 2.70 -0.37
C ASP A 254 -5.00 3.94 -1.27
N VAL A 255 -5.58 3.75 -2.45
CA VAL A 255 -5.78 4.81 -3.45
C VAL A 255 -6.65 5.95 -2.91
N LEU A 256 -7.76 5.65 -2.25
CA LEU A 256 -8.72 6.65 -1.76
C LEU A 256 -8.13 7.52 -0.65
N SER A 257 -7.45 6.92 0.32
CA SER A 257 -6.79 7.66 1.41
C SER A 257 -5.66 8.56 0.90
N ARG A 258 -4.97 8.17 -0.18
CA ARG A 258 -3.98 9.04 -0.84
C ARG A 258 -4.63 10.18 -1.62
N ILE A 259 -5.74 9.93 -2.31
CA ILE A 259 -6.55 10.99 -2.95
C ILE A 259 -7.00 12.01 -1.90
N GLU A 260 -7.52 11.53 -0.76
CA GLU A 260 -7.96 12.39 0.34
C GLU A 260 -6.79 13.21 0.91
N SER A 261 -5.63 12.60 1.14
CA SER A 261 -4.42 13.31 1.57
C SER A 261 -3.95 14.36 0.56
N ALA A 262 -3.99 14.04 -0.74
CA ALA A 262 -3.66 14.99 -1.79
C ALA A 262 -4.63 16.19 -1.80
N ASN A 263 -5.94 15.92 -1.69
CA ASN A 263 -7.00 16.93 -1.65
C ASN A 263 -6.92 17.81 -0.39
N ARG A 264 -6.27 17.33 0.68
CA ARG A 264 -5.96 18.09 1.90
C ARG A 264 -4.67 18.92 1.81
N GLY A 265 -4.13 19.11 0.60
CA GLY A 265 -2.98 19.98 0.37
C GLY A 265 -1.62 19.27 0.42
N ARG A 266 -1.59 17.93 0.50
CA ARG A 266 -0.33 17.14 0.50
C ARG A 266 0.05 16.56 -0.86
N LEU A 267 -0.53 17.08 -1.94
CA LEU A 267 -0.26 16.62 -3.30
C LEU A 267 1.22 16.76 -3.67
N ASP A 268 1.85 17.88 -3.31
CA ASP A 268 3.26 18.11 -3.62
C ASP A 268 4.19 17.13 -2.89
N GLU A 269 3.85 16.78 -1.64
CA GLU A 269 4.59 15.77 -0.87
C GLU A 269 4.50 14.38 -1.50
N LEU A 270 3.28 13.94 -1.80
CA LEU A 270 3.00 12.68 -2.50
C LEU A 270 3.72 12.60 -3.85
N SER A 271 3.74 13.72 -4.59
CA SER A 271 4.39 13.82 -5.89
C SER A 271 5.91 13.76 -5.78
N ALA A 272 6.49 14.52 -4.85
CA ALA A 272 7.93 14.58 -4.64
C ALA A 272 8.49 13.22 -4.20
N VAL A 273 7.81 12.54 -3.27
CA VAL A 273 8.17 11.19 -2.83
C VAL A 273 8.20 10.21 -4.01
N MET A 274 7.20 10.25 -4.89
CA MET A 274 7.13 9.36 -6.04
C MET A 274 8.23 9.69 -7.06
N ARG A 275 8.41 10.97 -7.43
CA ARG A 275 9.48 11.39 -8.35
C ARG A 275 10.86 11.00 -7.84
N TYR A 276 11.10 11.16 -6.54
CA TYR A 276 12.32 10.72 -5.89
C TYR A 276 12.51 9.20 -5.98
N THR A 277 11.44 8.44 -5.78
CA THR A 277 11.46 6.97 -5.90
C THR A 277 11.83 6.55 -7.32
N ILE A 278 11.24 7.19 -8.32
CA ILE A 278 11.54 6.93 -9.74
C ILE A 278 13.00 7.20 -10.05
N ILE A 279 13.52 8.37 -9.67
CA ILE A 279 14.91 8.71 -10.02
C ILE A 279 15.93 7.87 -9.26
N SER A 280 15.67 7.59 -7.98
CA SER A 280 16.53 6.73 -7.16
C SER A 280 16.55 5.29 -7.70
N GLY A 281 15.39 4.76 -8.10
CA GLY A 281 15.29 3.44 -8.72
C GLY A 281 15.99 3.39 -10.07
N TYR A 282 15.79 4.39 -10.93
CA TYR A 282 16.48 4.51 -12.21
C TYR A 282 18.00 4.49 -12.04
N LYS A 283 18.55 5.36 -11.17
CA LYS A 283 20.00 5.43 -10.91
C LYS A 283 20.57 4.11 -10.40
N LYS A 284 19.88 3.42 -9.48
CA LYS A 284 20.32 2.09 -8.99
C LYS A 284 20.44 1.05 -10.11
N LEU A 285 19.56 1.14 -11.10
CA LEU A 285 19.59 0.26 -12.26
C LEU A 285 20.69 0.65 -13.23
N THR A 286 20.92 1.94 -13.46
CA THR A 286 21.82 2.44 -14.52
C THR A 286 23.24 2.74 -14.06
N GLU A 287 23.54 2.70 -12.76
CA GLU A 287 24.86 3.01 -12.19
C GLU A 287 26.02 2.24 -12.88
N GLU A 288 25.82 0.96 -13.17
CA GLU A 288 26.83 0.08 -13.79
C GLU A 288 26.76 0.05 -15.32
N PHE A 289 25.64 0.49 -15.92
CA PHE A 289 25.34 0.28 -17.34
C PHE A 289 25.21 1.58 -18.16
N GLY A 290 25.15 2.73 -17.49
CA GLY A 290 24.89 4.02 -18.12
C GLY A 290 23.41 4.26 -18.43
N ASP A 291 23.12 5.43 -19.01
CA ASP A 291 21.76 5.83 -19.35
C ASP A 291 21.13 4.94 -20.44
N THR A 292 19.82 4.74 -20.34
CA THR A 292 19.05 3.96 -21.32
C THR A 292 18.47 4.84 -22.43
N LYS A 293 18.07 4.24 -23.56
CA LYS A 293 17.40 4.98 -24.65
C LYS A 293 16.00 5.45 -24.28
N LYS A 294 15.28 4.67 -23.46
CA LYS A 294 13.86 4.91 -23.16
C LYS A 294 13.51 4.55 -21.71
N VAL A 295 12.54 5.25 -21.15
CA VAL A 295 11.85 4.88 -19.90
C VAL A 295 10.37 4.67 -20.20
N VAL A 296 9.78 3.59 -19.70
CA VAL A 296 8.35 3.32 -19.85
C VAL A 296 7.73 3.08 -18.48
N ILE A 297 6.70 3.84 -18.14
CA ILE A 297 6.08 3.87 -16.82
C ILE A 297 4.60 3.51 -16.95
N ALA A 298 4.15 2.53 -16.17
CA ALA A 298 2.75 2.18 -16.00
C ALA A 298 2.35 2.21 -14.52
N GLY A 299 1.06 2.31 -14.26
CA GLY A 299 0.47 2.37 -12.93
C GLY A 299 -0.99 2.81 -13.01
N ASN A 300 -1.72 2.63 -11.91
CA ASN A 300 -3.12 3.05 -11.87
C ASN A 300 -3.26 4.58 -12.04
N THR A 301 -4.45 5.04 -12.43
CA THR A 301 -4.70 6.45 -12.75
C THR A 301 -4.31 7.39 -11.60
N THR A 302 -4.58 7.01 -10.35
CA THR A 302 -4.18 7.81 -9.19
C THR A 302 -2.67 7.88 -9.04
N MET A 303 -1.95 6.76 -9.16
CA MET A 303 -0.49 6.77 -9.05
C MET A 303 0.16 7.66 -10.12
N VAL A 304 -0.38 7.66 -11.35
CA VAL A 304 0.06 8.57 -12.43
C VAL A 304 -0.26 10.03 -12.10
N HIS A 305 -1.46 10.34 -11.59
CA HIS A 305 -1.79 11.69 -11.14
C HIS A 305 -0.82 12.19 -10.07
N LEU A 306 -0.53 11.35 -9.07
CA LEU A 306 0.41 11.71 -7.99
C LEU A 306 1.83 11.89 -8.53
N LEU A 307 2.34 11.03 -9.41
CA LEU A 307 3.64 11.22 -10.05
C LEU A 307 3.72 12.58 -10.78
N MET A 308 2.69 12.89 -11.56
CA MET A 308 2.66 14.09 -12.39
C MET A 308 2.30 15.35 -11.61
N GLY A 309 1.79 15.24 -10.38
CA GLY A 309 1.27 16.35 -9.60
C GLY A 309 -0.04 16.91 -10.16
N TYR A 310 -0.84 16.07 -10.79
CA TYR A 310 -2.18 16.44 -11.25
C TYR A 310 -3.18 16.39 -10.08
N SER A 311 -4.20 17.24 -10.15
CA SER A 311 -5.26 17.23 -9.14
C SER A 311 -5.94 15.86 -9.06
N CYS A 312 -6.15 15.39 -7.82
CA CYS A 312 -6.87 14.15 -7.52
C CYS A 312 -8.34 14.39 -7.13
N GLY A 313 -8.81 15.65 -7.12
CA GLY A 313 -10.14 16.02 -6.60
C GLY A 313 -11.26 15.20 -7.23
N THR A 314 -11.30 15.18 -8.56
CA THR A 314 -12.34 14.47 -9.32
C THR A 314 -12.19 12.95 -9.35
N LEU A 315 -11.09 12.40 -8.83
CA LEU A 315 -10.90 10.94 -8.69
C LEU A 315 -11.57 10.39 -7.43
N GLY A 316 -11.75 11.23 -6.40
CA GLY A 316 -12.34 10.83 -5.11
C GLY A 316 -13.81 11.21 -4.95
N GLU A 317 -14.36 11.98 -5.89
CA GLU A 317 -15.73 12.49 -5.84
C GLU A 317 -16.55 12.00 -7.04
N TYR A 318 -17.79 11.58 -6.80
CA TYR A 318 -18.73 11.21 -7.85
C TYR A 318 -18.88 12.38 -8.85
N PRO A 319 -18.77 12.17 -10.18
CA PRO A 319 -18.85 10.90 -10.90
C PRO A 319 -17.50 10.22 -11.21
N PHE A 320 -16.47 10.43 -10.39
CA PHE A 320 -15.15 9.78 -10.47
C PHE A 320 -14.49 9.89 -11.85
N LYS A 321 -14.20 11.12 -12.29
CA LYS A 321 -13.67 11.40 -13.63
C LYS A 321 -12.22 11.86 -13.60
N SER A 322 -11.45 11.46 -14.60
CA SER A 322 -10.13 12.02 -14.87
C SER A 322 -10.12 12.78 -16.20
N LYS A 323 -9.42 13.92 -16.21
CA LYS A 323 -9.08 14.65 -17.45
C LYS A 323 -7.74 14.22 -18.05
N HIS A 324 -6.97 13.39 -17.35
CA HIS A 324 -5.62 12.97 -17.70
C HIS A 324 -5.55 11.46 -17.93
N LEU A 325 -6.31 10.99 -18.92
CA LEU A 325 -6.33 9.58 -19.30
C LEU A 325 -5.44 9.27 -20.52
N GLY A 326 -4.89 10.28 -21.20
CA GLY A 326 -4.01 10.10 -22.36
C GLY A 326 -2.65 9.52 -22.00
N THR A 327 -2.07 8.70 -22.89
CA THR A 327 -0.67 8.28 -22.77
C THR A 327 0.22 9.49 -23.01
N LEU A 328 1.15 9.76 -22.08
CA LEU A 328 2.02 10.93 -22.14
C LEU A 328 3.39 10.53 -22.72
N LYS A 329 3.85 11.30 -23.71
CA LYS A 329 5.23 11.22 -24.22
C LYS A 329 6.00 12.47 -23.80
N THR A 330 7.10 12.27 -23.10
CA THR A 330 7.90 13.35 -22.52
C THR A 330 9.33 12.85 -22.27
N THR A 331 10.06 13.48 -21.36
CA THR A 331 11.41 13.08 -20.96
C THR A 331 11.52 12.88 -19.45
N LEU A 332 12.50 12.08 -19.01
CA LEU A 332 12.64 11.65 -17.62
C LEU A 332 12.86 12.83 -16.66
N ASP A 333 13.65 13.82 -17.08
CA ASP A 333 13.88 15.08 -16.37
C ASP A 333 12.57 15.85 -16.11
N LYS A 334 11.64 15.86 -17.07
CA LYS A 334 10.33 16.51 -16.94
C LYS A 334 9.38 15.75 -16.01
N VAL A 335 9.36 14.42 -16.09
CA VAL A 335 8.54 13.57 -15.20
C VAL A 335 9.01 13.71 -13.76
N THR A 336 10.33 13.61 -13.54
CA THR A 336 10.93 13.62 -12.20
C THR A 336 11.15 15.04 -11.66
N LYS A 337 11.06 16.07 -12.49
CA LYS A 337 11.47 17.45 -12.19
C LYS A 337 12.89 17.52 -11.60
N SER A 338 13.81 16.72 -12.16
CA SER A 338 15.18 16.59 -11.67
C SER A 338 16.22 16.85 -12.76
N LYS A 339 17.46 17.20 -12.37
CA LYS A 339 18.58 17.49 -13.29
C LYS A 339 19.24 16.22 -13.81
N VAL A 340 18.48 15.36 -14.48
CA VAL A 340 19.01 14.16 -15.14
C VAL A 340 18.96 14.28 -16.66
N SER A 341 19.62 13.35 -17.35
CA SER A 341 19.57 13.27 -18.81
C SER A 341 18.11 13.23 -19.29
N PRO A 342 17.76 13.99 -20.35
CA PRO A 342 16.41 14.00 -20.90
C PRO A 342 16.18 12.73 -21.73
N ILE A 343 15.93 11.61 -21.06
CA ILE A 343 15.66 10.31 -21.68
C ILE A 343 14.20 10.26 -22.14
N GLU A 344 13.93 9.78 -23.36
CA GLU A 344 12.56 9.57 -23.87
C GLU A 344 11.75 8.77 -22.84
N THR A 345 10.63 9.32 -22.39
CA THR A 345 9.79 8.70 -21.36
C THR A 345 8.34 8.63 -21.79
N ILE A 346 7.77 7.43 -21.66
CA ILE A 346 6.38 7.14 -21.95
C ILE A 346 5.69 6.81 -20.64
N VAL A 347 4.58 7.48 -20.36
CA VAL A 347 3.73 7.20 -19.20
C VAL A 347 2.38 6.74 -19.71
N TYR A 348 2.02 5.49 -19.41
CA TYR A 348 0.74 4.90 -19.80
C TYR A 348 -0.42 5.73 -19.23
N GLY A 349 -1.42 6.00 -20.08
CA GLY A 349 -2.69 6.58 -19.66
C GLY A 349 -3.74 5.51 -19.43
N GLY A 350 -4.64 5.73 -18.46
CA GLY A 350 -5.72 4.80 -18.11
C GLY A 350 -6.95 4.87 -19.02
N ILE A 351 -7.93 4.03 -18.69
CA ILE A 351 -9.27 4.00 -19.31
C ILE A 351 -10.25 4.85 -18.50
N SER A 352 -10.15 4.82 -17.17
CA SER A 352 -11.03 5.54 -16.25
C SER A 352 -10.29 6.02 -15.00
N ALA A 353 -11.01 6.58 -14.02
CA ALA A 353 -10.43 6.92 -12.72
C ALA A 353 -9.93 5.69 -11.94
N PHE A 354 -10.55 4.52 -12.14
CA PHE A 354 -10.25 3.29 -11.40
C PHE A 354 -9.55 2.22 -12.23
N VAL A 355 -9.55 2.32 -13.56
CA VAL A 355 -8.83 1.42 -14.46
C VAL A 355 -7.72 2.19 -15.16
N GLY A 356 -6.49 1.96 -14.72
CA GLY A 356 -5.34 2.78 -15.09
C GLY A 356 -4.47 2.24 -16.21
N GLY A 357 -3.28 2.83 -16.32
CA GLY A 357 -2.32 2.51 -17.37
C GLY A 357 -1.63 1.17 -17.19
N ASP A 358 -1.56 0.67 -15.95
CA ASP A 358 -1.16 -0.70 -15.58
C ASP A 358 -2.02 -1.76 -16.29
N ILE A 359 -3.35 -1.60 -16.28
CA ILE A 359 -4.26 -2.54 -16.93
C ILE A 359 -4.15 -2.45 -18.45
N VAL A 360 -4.06 -1.23 -18.98
CA VAL A 360 -3.83 -1.01 -20.42
C VAL A 360 -2.51 -1.67 -20.86
N SER A 361 -1.46 -1.55 -20.06
CA SER A 361 -0.17 -2.21 -20.27
C SER A 361 -0.31 -3.73 -20.25
N GLY A 362 -1.05 -4.29 -19.30
CA GLY A 362 -1.30 -5.73 -19.21
C GLY A 362 -2.13 -6.30 -20.37
N LEU A 363 -3.16 -5.58 -20.83
CA LEU A 363 -3.95 -5.94 -22.01
C LEU A 363 -3.09 -5.93 -23.28
N TYR A 364 -2.22 -4.93 -23.40
CA TYR A 364 -1.27 -4.85 -24.51
C TYR A 364 -0.24 -5.99 -24.47
N MET A 365 0.28 -6.33 -23.28
CA MET A 365 1.21 -7.44 -23.09
C MET A 365 0.62 -8.76 -23.61
N SER A 366 -0.64 -9.04 -23.21
CA SER A 366 -1.34 -10.30 -23.49
C SER A 366 -1.92 -10.41 -24.90
N ASP A 367 -1.73 -9.40 -25.76
CA ASP A 367 -2.33 -9.31 -27.10
C ASP A 367 -3.87 -9.45 -27.06
N PHE A 368 -4.48 -8.97 -25.97
CA PHE A 368 -5.91 -9.11 -25.71
C PHE A 368 -6.77 -8.44 -26.81
N ASP A 369 -6.28 -7.35 -27.38
CA ASP A 369 -6.85 -6.59 -28.50
C ASP A 369 -6.79 -7.31 -29.86
N LYS A 370 -6.14 -8.47 -29.96
CA LYS A 370 -6.05 -9.23 -31.22
C LYS A 370 -6.98 -10.44 -31.29
N SER A 371 -7.61 -10.83 -30.19
CA SER A 371 -8.41 -12.05 -30.15
C SER A 371 -9.81 -11.84 -30.73
N ASP A 372 -10.26 -12.75 -31.59
CA ASP A 372 -11.66 -12.80 -32.05
C ASP A 372 -12.59 -13.33 -30.95
N LYS A 373 -12.05 -14.11 -30.02
CA LYS A 373 -12.80 -14.78 -28.95
C LYS A 373 -12.94 -13.88 -27.73
N VAL A 374 -14.00 -14.11 -26.96
CA VAL A 374 -14.22 -13.42 -25.67
C VAL A 374 -13.26 -14.01 -24.63
N ASN A 375 -12.39 -13.16 -24.10
CA ASN A 375 -11.44 -13.50 -23.05
C ASN A 375 -11.68 -12.62 -21.84
N MET A 376 -11.15 -13.05 -20.69
CA MET A 376 -11.16 -12.27 -19.46
C MET A 376 -9.73 -12.00 -19.01
N PHE A 377 -9.47 -10.79 -18.54
CA PHE A 377 -8.24 -10.39 -17.89
C PHE A 377 -8.58 -10.03 -16.44
N ILE A 378 -7.80 -10.52 -15.48
CA ILE A 378 -7.99 -10.25 -14.05
C ILE A 378 -6.62 -9.90 -13.49
N ASP A 379 -6.45 -8.69 -12.98
CA ASP A 379 -5.30 -8.31 -12.16
C ASP A 379 -5.67 -8.48 -10.70
N LEU A 380 -5.03 -9.43 -10.03
CA LEU A 380 -5.19 -9.59 -8.60
C LEU A 380 -4.13 -8.78 -7.87
N GLY A 381 -4.56 -7.62 -7.38
CA GLY A 381 -3.80 -6.80 -6.44
C GLY A 381 -4.69 -6.29 -5.31
N THR A 382 -4.29 -5.16 -4.73
CA THR A 382 -5.06 -4.42 -3.74
C THR A 382 -6.42 -4.01 -4.28
N ASN A 383 -6.46 -3.69 -5.57
CA ASN A 383 -7.66 -3.57 -6.35
C ASN A 383 -7.80 -4.86 -7.19
N GLY A 384 -9.03 -5.30 -7.42
CA GLY A 384 -9.32 -6.37 -8.36
C GLY A 384 -9.78 -5.77 -9.69
N GLU A 385 -8.84 -5.26 -10.47
CA GLU A 385 -9.09 -4.78 -11.83
C GLU A 385 -9.32 -5.93 -12.80
N MET A 386 -10.22 -5.74 -13.75
CA MET A 386 -10.57 -6.78 -14.70
C MET A 386 -11.09 -6.21 -16.02
N ALA A 387 -10.92 -6.98 -17.08
CA ALA A 387 -11.46 -6.70 -18.40
C ALA A 387 -12.13 -7.96 -18.98
N LEU A 388 -13.20 -7.79 -19.74
CA LEU A 388 -13.86 -8.84 -20.49
C LEU A 388 -14.11 -8.35 -21.92
N GLY A 389 -13.75 -9.13 -22.92
CA GLY A 389 -14.02 -8.78 -24.30
C GLY A 389 -13.09 -9.42 -25.31
N ASN A 390 -13.01 -8.79 -26.47
CA ASN A 390 -12.26 -9.24 -27.64
C ASN A 390 -11.73 -8.02 -28.42
N LYS A 391 -11.22 -8.23 -29.64
CA LYS A 391 -10.67 -7.18 -30.51
C LYS A 391 -11.66 -6.06 -30.90
N ASP A 392 -12.96 -6.33 -30.81
CA ASP A 392 -14.00 -5.40 -31.28
C ASP A 392 -14.54 -4.53 -30.14
N LYS A 393 -14.67 -5.08 -28.94
CA LYS A 393 -15.18 -4.39 -27.75
C LYS A 393 -14.60 -4.98 -26.46
N MET A 394 -14.42 -4.14 -25.46
CA MET A 394 -14.03 -4.52 -24.10
C MET A 394 -14.86 -3.77 -23.07
N ILE A 395 -15.19 -4.45 -21.97
CA ILE A 395 -15.70 -3.83 -20.76
C ILE A 395 -14.68 -4.01 -19.64
N VAL A 396 -14.47 -2.97 -18.85
CA VAL A 396 -13.49 -2.98 -17.75
C VAL A 396 -14.14 -2.58 -16.45
N THR A 397 -13.61 -3.05 -15.33
CA THR A 397 -14.00 -2.58 -14.01
C THR A 397 -12.89 -2.75 -12.99
N SER A 398 -13.10 -2.23 -11.79
CA SER A 398 -12.20 -2.36 -10.65
C SER A 398 -13.02 -2.59 -9.39
N THR A 399 -12.59 -3.56 -8.59
CA THR A 399 -13.21 -3.91 -7.31
C THR A 399 -12.28 -3.56 -6.15
N ALA A 400 -12.83 -3.12 -5.02
CA ALA A 400 -12.06 -2.91 -3.80
C ALA A 400 -11.84 -4.26 -3.08
N ALA A 401 -10.96 -5.10 -3.62
CA ALA A 401 -10.62 -6.40 -3.01
C ALA A 401 -9.86 -6.24 -1.69
N GLY A 402 -9.04 -5.19 -1.57
CA GLY A 402 -8.14 -4.99 -0.44
C GLY A 402 -6.87 -5.86 -0.54
N PRO A 403 -5.86 -5.59 0.31
CA PRO A 403 -4.53 -6.17 0.14
C PRO A 403 -4.39 -7.59 0.70
N ALA A 404 -5.50 -8.29 1.00
CA ALA A 404 -5.47 -9.61 1.66
C ALA A 404 -4.60 -10.61 0.90
N PHE A 405 -4.72 -10.64 -0.44
CA PHE A 405 -3.92 -11.52 -1.29
C PHE A 405 -2.48 -11.04 -1.50
N GLU A 406 -2.12 -9.85 -1.03
CA GLU A 406 -0.73 -9.38 -0.95
C GLU A 406 -0.13 -9.62 0.45
N GLY A 407 -0.88 -10.27 1.36
CA GLY A 407 -0.52 -10.44 2.77
C GLY A 407 -0.88 -9.24 3.66
N GLY A 408 -1.47 -8.18 3.10
CA GLY A 408 -1.91 -7.01 3.86
C GLY A 408 -3.21 -7.28 4.64
N ARG A 409 -3.36 -6.64 5.80
CA ARG A 409 -4.48 -6.86 6.76
C ARG A 409 -4.64 -8.29 7.27
N ILE A 410 -3.70 -9.18 6.95
CA ILE A 410 -3.59 -10.53 7.52
C ILE A 410 -2.57 -10.47 8.65
N SER A 411 -2.93 -10.96 9.83
CA SER A 411 -2.13 -10.81 11.06
C SER A 411 -0.72 -11.41 10.94
N CYS A 412 -0.63 -12.57 10.29
CA CYS A 412 0.62 -13.25 9.95
C CYS A 412 1.00 -13.12 8.47
N GLY A 413 0.38 -12.19 7.75
CA GLY A 413 0.60 -11.98 6.32
C GLY A 413 1.85 -11.15 6.07
N ILE A 414 2.58 -11.55 5.04
CA ILE A 414 3.82 -10.89 4.59
C ILE A 414 3.88 -10.88 3.07
N GLY A 415 4.73 -10.04 2.50
CA GLY A 415 5.04 -10.12 1.07
C GLY A 415 5.78 -11.41 0.73
N SER A 416 5.95 -11.69 -0.57
CA SER A 416 6.85 -12.74 -1.04
C SER A 416 8.29 -12.38 -0.66
N VAL A 417 8.80 -13.01 0.40
CA VAL A 417 10.16 -12.84 0.94
C VAL A 417 10.69 -14.20 1.36
N ASP A 418 12.00 -14.34 1.51
CA ASP A 418 12.63 -15.53 2.08
C ASP A 418 11.92 -15.99 3.37
N GLY A 419 11.51 -17.26 3.39
CA GLY A 419 10.79 -17.85 4.52
C GLY A 419 9.28 -17.58 4.52
N ALA A 420 8.73 -16.85 3.55
CA ALA A 420 7.30 -16.76 3.39
C ALA A 420 6.72 -18.09 2.93
N VAL A 421 5.73 -18.60 3.65
CA VAL A 421 4.99 -19.82 3.29
C VAL A 421 4.20 -19.52 2.02
N CYS A 422 4.46 -20.30 0.97
CA CYS A 422 3.90 -20.13 -0.36
C CYS A 422 3.17 -21.38 -0.88
N GLY A 423 3.23 -22.50 -0.14
CA GLY A 423 2.48 -23.72 -0.39
C GLY A 423 2.19 -24.46 0.91
N VAL A 424 1.03 -25.10 0.98
CA VAL A 424 0.52 -25.80 2.16
C VAL A 424 -0.10 -27.12 1.72
N ASP A 425 0.28 -28.21 2.38
CA ASP A 425 -0.37 -29.52 2.28
C ASP A 425 -0.60 -30.02 3.71
N LEU A 426 -1.84 -29.96 4.18
CA LEU A 426 -2.17 -30.32 5.56
C LEU A 426 -2.24 -31.83 5.77
N LYS A 427 -2.57 -32.60 4.72
CA LYS A 427 -2.61 -34.07 4.79
C LYS A 427 -1.22 -34.67 5.01
N MET A 428 -0.23 -34.12 4.32
CA MET A 428 1.17 -34.50 4.48
C MET A 428 1.85 -33.79 5.65
N GLY A 429 1.24 -32.73 6.19
CA GLY A 429 1.82 -31.89 7.24
C GLY A 429 3.03 -31.12 6.77
N THR A 430 3.07 -30.72 5.49
CA THR A 430 4.23 -30.07 4.88
C THR A 430 3.94 -28.63 4.45
N LEU A 431 4.91 -27.75 4.67
CA LEU A 431 4.89 -26.36 4.22
C LEU A 431 6.01 -26.15 3.20
N LYS A 432 5.72 -25.37 2.17
CA LYS A 432 6.72 -24.85 1.24
C LYS A 432 6.95 -23.37 1.53
N THR A 433 8.21 -22.97 1.65
CA THR A 433 8.60 -21.57 1.83
C THR A 433 9.46 -21.07 0.68
N ILE A 434 9.48 -19.76 0.47
CA ILE A 434 10.39 -19.14 -0.50
C ILE A 434 11.83 -19.31 0.00
N ALA A 435 12.72 -19.70 -0.92
CA ALA A 435 14.13 -20.00 -0.68
C ALA A 435 14.41 -21.08 0.38
N ASP A 436 13.42 -21.94 0.66
CA ASP A 436 13.49 -23.04 1.63
C ASP A 436 14.01 -22.59 3.02
N LYS A 437 13.64 -21.36 3.44
CA LYS A 437 13.98 -20.80 4.75
C LYS A 437 12.90 -21.10 5.80
N PRO A 438 13.21 -21.00 7.10
CA PRO A 438 12.20 -21.15 8.15
C PRO A 438 10.99 -20.24 7.96
N PRO A 439 9.76 -20.70 8.27
CA PRO A 439 8.53 -19.95 8.06
C PRO A 439 8.48 -18.69 8.92
N VAL A 440 8.26 -17.53 8.31
CA VAL A 440 8.16 -16.23 9.02
C VAL A 440 6.81 -15.52 8.81
N GLY A 441 5.92 -16.11 8.01
CA GLY A 441 4.58 -15.60 7.71
C GLY A 441 4.00 -16.25 6.46
N LEU A 442 2.78 -15.87 6.08
CA LEU A 442 2.11 -16.33 4.87
C LEU A 442 2.20 -15.26 3.77
N CYS A 443 2.67 -15.62 2.57
CA CYS A 443 2.45 -14.77 1.40
C CYS A 443 1.08 -15.00 0.77
N GLY A 444 0.73 -14.19 -0.24
CA GLY A 444 -0.55 -14.28 -0.96
C GLY A 444 -0.96 -15.68 -1.39
N THR A 445 -0.05 -16.41 -2.05
CA THR A 445 -0.31 -17.80 -2.46
C THR A 445 -0.45 -18.72 -1.26
N GLY A 446 0.38 -18.55 -0.23
CA GLY A 446 0.30 -19.32 1.02
C GLY A 446 -1.03 -19.14 1.76
N ILE A 447 -1.62 -17.94 1.72
CA ILE A 447 -2.95 -17.67 2.29
C ILE A 447 -4.03 -18.45 1.54
N ILE A 448 -4.02 -18.39 0.20
CA ILE A 448 -5.00 -19.11 -0.64
C ILE A 448 -4.85 -20.62 -0.45
N GLU A 449 -3.61 -21.11 -0.44
CA GLU A 449 -3.29 -22.51 -0.22
C GLU A 449 -3.78 -22.98 1.16
N LEU A 450 -3.44 -22.25 2.22
CA LEU A 450 -3.87 -22.58 3.58
C LEU A 450 -5.39 -22.64 3.70
N VAL A 451 -6.10 -21.61 3.23
CA VAL A 451 -7.57 -21.55 3.35
C VAL A 451 -8.24 -22.70 2.59
N SER A 452 -7.74 -23.05 1.40
CA SER A 452 -8.21 -24.21 0.66
C SER A 452 -8.03 -25.50 1.45
N GLU A 453 -6.85 -25.73 2.03
CA GLU A 453 -6.59 -26.94 2.82
C GLU A 453 -7.44 -26.99 4.10
N LEU A 454 -7.63 -25.84 4.78
CA LEU A 454 -8.48 -25.77 5.98
C LEU A 454 -9.95 -26.09 5.67
N LEU A 455 -10.44 -25.74 4.47
CA LEU A 455 -11.79 -26.13 4.01
C LEU A 455 -11.87 -27.62 3.73
N ASP A 456 -10.89 -28.17 3.01
CA ASP A 456 -10.86 -29.58 2.63
C ASP A 456 -10.78 -30.50 3.85
N GLU A 457 -10.00 -30.10 4.86
CA GLU A 457 -9.85 -30.79 6.15
C GLU A 457 -10.97 -30.45 7.16
N LYS A 458 -11.95 -29.61 6.78
CA LYS A 458 -13.09 -29.18 7.62
C LYS A 458 -12.67 -28.52 8.95
N ILE A 459 -11.50 -27.89 8.96
CA ILE A 459 -11.04 -27.04 10.07
C ILE A 459 -11.79 -25.71 10.03
N ILE A 460 -12.11 -25.23 8.82
CA ILE A 460 -13.10 -24.17 8.60
C ILE A 460 -14.31 -24.73 7.86
N ASP A 461 -15.49 -24.21 8.18
CA ASP A 461 -16.70 -24.53 7.44
C ASP A 461 -16.91 -23.61 6.23
N LYS A 462 -18.00 -23.82 5.49
CA LYS A 462 -18.35 -23.00 4.31
C LYS A 462 -18.63 -21.54 4.64
N THR A 463 -18.98 -21.22 5.89
CA THR A 463 -19.15 -19.84 6.35
C THR A 463 -17.83 -19.19 6.74
N GLY A 464 -16.73 -19.96 6.71
CA GLY A 464 -15.39 -19.56 7.12
C GLY A 464 -15.18 -19.61 8.63
N LEU A 465 -16.08 -20.24 9.38
CA LEU A 465 -15.95 -20.37 10.83
C LEU A 465 -14.91 -21.45 11.16
N LEU A 466 -13.87 -21.09 11.92
CA LEU A 466 -12.96 -22.05 12.54
C LEU A 466 -13.72 -22.89 13.56
N ASN A 467 -13.43 -24.18 13.59
CA ASN A 467 -13.95 -25.06 14.63
C ASN A 467 -13.46 -24.64 16.03
N ASP A 468 -14.07 -25.22 17.07
CA ASP A 468 -13.86 -24.81 18.47
C ASP A 468 -12.38 -24.91 18.91
N ASP A 469 -11.61 -25.84 18.34
CA ASP A 469 -10.20 -26.04 18.69
C ASP A 469 -9.32 -24.84 18.29
N TYR A 470 -9.71 -24.11 17.24
CA TYR A 470 -8.93 -23.01 16.66
C TYR A 470 -9.64 -21.66 16.71
N PHE A 471 -10.93 -21.60 17.05
CA PHE A 471 -11.70 -20.36 17.00
C PHE A 471 -11.11 -19.22 17.85
N ILE A 472 -10.63 -19.55 19.06
CA ILE A 472 -10.09 -18.56 20.01
C ILE A 472 -8.63 -18.22 19.69
N ASN A 473 -7.79 -19.23 19.47
CA ASN A 473 -6.33 -19.06 19.38
C ASN A 473 -5.82 -18.95 17.95
N GLY A 474 -6.67 -19.18 16.94
CA GLY A 474 -6.27 -19.31 15.56
C GLY A 474 -5.65 -20.67 15.23
N TYR A 475 -5.52 -20.94 13.93
CA TYR A 475 -4.81 -22.11 13.42
C TYR A 475 -3.30 -21.83 13.41
N LYS A 476 -2.55 -22.65 14.14
CA LYS A 476 -1.08 -22.54 14.22
C LYS A 476 -0.45 -23.17 12.97
N VAL A 477 -0.03 -22.33 12.02
CA VAL A 477 0.64 -22.76 10.79
C VAL A 477 2.09 -23.17 11.09
N ALA A 478 2.80 -22.38 11.89
CA ALA A 478 4.17 -22.64 12.35
C ALA A 478 4.39 -22.07 13.75
N GLU A 479 5.60 -22.21 14.32
CA GLU A 479 5.90 -21.83 15.71
C GLU A 479 5.41 -20.42 16.08
N ASP A 480 5.68 -19.44 15.21
CA ASP A 480 5.30 -18.02 15.36
C ASP A 480 4.32 -17.52 14.28
N VAL A 481 3.70 -18.43 13.52
CA VAL A 481 2.77 -18.08 12.43
C VAL A 481 1.39 -18.63 12.75
N VAL A 482 0.47 -17.74 13.10
CA VAL A 482 -0.90 -18.07 13.51
C VAL A 482 -1.90 -17.37 12.59
N PHE A 483 -2.81 -18.14 12.02
CA PHE A 483 -3.85 -17.66 11.12
C PHE A 483 -5.21 -17.62 11.84
N THR A 484 -5.82 -16.45 11.93
CA THR A 484 -6.96 -16.21 12.83
C THR A 484 -8.31 -16.18 12.11
N GLN A 485 -9.40 -16.20 12.89
CA GLN A 485 -10.76 -16.01 12.36
C GLN A 485 -10.92 -14.68 11.61
N ASN A 486 -10.28 -13.62 12.10
CA ASN A 486 -10.31 -12.31 11.44
C ASN A 486 -9.56 -12.33 10.10
N ASP A 487 -8.47 -13.11 10.01
CA ASP A 487 -7.71 -13.25 8.76
C ASP A 487 -8.55 -13.97 7.70
N ILE A 488 -9.27 -15.03 8.08
CA ILE A 488 -10.24 -15.69 7.20
C ILE A 488 -11.29 -14.69 6.70
N ARG A 489 -11.78 -13.81 7.58
CA ARG A 489 -12.76 -12.79 7.19
C ARG A 489 -12.21 -11.82 6.15
N GLN A 490 -10.93 -11.42 6.25
CA GLN A 490 -10.30 -10.58 5.22
C GLN A 490 -10.22 -11.31 3.87
N VAL A 491 -9.89 -12.60 3.87
CA VAL A 491 -9.88 -13.43 2.65
C VAL A 491 -11.27 -13.51 2.03
N GLN A 492 -12.32 -13.70 2.83
CA GLN A 492 -13.70 -13.73 2.35
C GLN A 492 -14.14 -12.41 1.71
N MET A 493 -13.76 -11.28 2.30
CA MET A 493 -14.08 -9.96 1.73
C MET A 493 -13.38 -9.76 0.38
N ALA A 494 -12.11 -10.14 0.28
CA ALA A 494 -11.33 -9.98 -0.94
C ALA A 494 -11.81 -10.92 -2.05
N LYS A 495 -12.04 -12.21 -1.74
CA LYS A 495 -12.52 -13.18 -2.73
C LYS A 495 -13.89 -12.80 -3.27
N SER A 496 -14.75 -12.31 -2.39
CA SER A 496 -16.11 -11.96 -2.76
C SER A 496 -16.16 -10.76 -3.71
N ALA A 497 -15.32 -9.74 -3.46
CA ALA A 497 -15.18 -8.59 -4.35
C ALA A 497 -14.78 -9.02 -5.76
N VAL A 498 -13.74 -9.85 -5.88
CA VAL A 498 -13.25 -10.36 -7.16
C VAL A 498 -14.32 -11.19 -7.86
N ARG A 499 -14.92 -12.15 -7.16
CA ARG A 499 -15.91 -13.06 -7.74
C ARG A 499 -17.18 -12.33 -8.20
N ALA A 500 -17.68 -11.39 -7.40
CA ALA A 500 -18.82 -10.57 -7.79
C ALA A 500 -18.50 -9.70 -9.02
N GLY A 501 -17.29 -9.15 -9.12
CA GLY A 501 -16.86 -8.38 -10.30
C GLY A 501 -16.85 -9.22 -11.57
N ILE A 502 -16.32 -10.45 -11.50
CA ILE A 502 -16.29 -11.41 -12.63
C ILE A 502 -17.71 -11.65 -13.15
N ASP A 503 -18.65 -11.98 -12.26
CA ASP A 503 -20.01 -12.34 -12.64
C ASP A 503 -20.79 -11.10 -13.14
N VAL A 504 -20.56 -9.91 -12.57
CA VAL A 504 -21.14 -8.66 -13.08
C VAL A 504 -20.64 -8.33 -14.49
N LEU A 505 -19.35 -8.50 -14.79
CA LEU A 505 -18.84 -8.32 -16.14
C LEU A 505 -19.45 -9.33 -17.12
N ALA A 506 -19.47 -10.62 -16.76
CA ALA A 506 -20.06 -11.66 -17.60
C ALA A 506 -21.54 -11.37 -17.91
N LYS A 507 -22.31 -10.97 -16.88
CA LYS A 507 -23.71 -10.55 -17.02
C LYS A 507 -23.85 -9.31 -17.91
N SER A 508 -23.01 -8.30 -17.72
CA SER A 508 -23.03 -7.05 -18.49
C SER A 508 -22.67 -7.26 -19.97
N TRP A 509 -21.82 -8.23 -20.25
CA TRP A 509 -21.49 -8.65 -21.61
C TRP A 509 -22.56 -9.54 -22.24
N GLY A 510 -23.31 -10.28 -21.42
CA GLY A 510 -24.31 -11.26 -21.87
C GLY A 510 -23.69 -12.60 -22.26
N THR A 511 -22.64 -13.03 -21.57
CA THR A 511 -21.97 -14.34 -21.77
C THR A 511 -22.06 -15.19 -20.53
N GLU A 512 -22.10 -16.50 -20.71
CA GLU A 512 -21.84 -17.44 -19.62
C GLU A 512 -20.33 -17.54 -19.35
N LEU A 513 -19.95 -17.82 -18.10
CA LEU A 513 -18.55 -18.03 -17.71
C LEU A 513 -17.92 -19.21 -18.46
N SER A 514 -18.72 -20.22 -18.79
CA SER A 514 -18.34 -21.39 -19.59
C SER A 514 -17.92 -21.05 -21.02
N GLN A 515 -18.37 -19.90 -21.55
CA GLN A 515 -18.12 -19.45 -22.92
C GLN A 515 -16.87 -18.56 -23.04
N ILE A 516 -16.32 -18.09 -21.92
CA ILE A 516 -15.04 -17.38 -21.91
C ILE A 516 -13.94 -18.36 -22.36
N ASP A 517 -13.14 -17.96 -23.35
CA ASP A 517 -12.15 -18.83 -23.98
C ASP A 517 -10.86 -18.94 -23.16
N THR A 518 -10.24 -17.78 -22.87
CA THR A 518 -9.01 -17.69 -22.08
C THR A 518 -9.20 -16.69 -20.94
N VAL A 519 -8.65 -17.02 -19.76
CA VAL A 519 -8.60 -16.12 -18.60
C VAL A 519 -7.15 -15.79 -18.31
N TYR A 520 -6.76 -14.53 -18.49
CA TYR A 520 -5.43 -14.03 -18.18
C TYR A 520 -5.39 -13.53 -16.73
N LEU A 521 -4.64 -14.23 -15.88
CA LEU A 521 -4.50 -13.89 -14.47
C LEU A 521 -3.17 -13.19 -14.23
N ALA A 522 -3.25 -11.89 -14.00
CA ALA A 522 -2.15 -11.00 -13.68
C ALA A 522 -2.06 -10.72 -12.17
N GLY A 523 -0.98 -10.04 -11.78
CA GLY A 523 -0.74 -9.59 -10.42
C GLY A 523 0.60 -10.07 -9.89
N GLY A 524 1.20 -9.27 -9.00
CA GLY A 524 2.55 -9.50 -8.48
C GLY A 524 2.74 -10.81 -7.71
N PHE A 525 1.67 -11.39 -7.14
CA PHE A 525 1.73 -12.67 -6.43
C PHE A 525 1.14 -13.85 -7.22
N GLY A 526 0.59 -13.61 -8.42
CA GLY A 526 -0.05 -14.66 -9.21
C GLY A 526 0.92 -15.76 -9.66
N TYR A 527 2.23 -15.45 -9.74
CA TYR A 527 3.25 -16.41 -10.12
C TYR A 527 3.38 -17.52 -9.06
N GLY A 528 2.83 -18.70 -9.37
CA GLY A 528 2.78 -19.85 -8.46
C GLY A 528 1.43 -20.07 -7.76
N LEU A 529 0.41 -19.25 -8.08
CA LEU A 529 -0.95 -19.47 -7.59
C LEU A 529 -1.55 -20.76 -8.18
N SER A 530 -2.05 -21.64 -7.31
CA SER A 530 -2.85 -22.79 -7.73
C SER A 530 -4.24 -22.33 -8.17
N ILE A 531 -4.54 -22.46 -9.47
CA ILE A 531 -5.87 -22.16 -10.00
C ILE A 531 -6.93 -23.07 -9.38
N GLU A 532 -6.59 -24.34 -9.14
CA GLU A 532 -7.50 -25.28 -8.49
C GLU A 532 -7.88 -24.81 -7.08
N LYS A 533 -6.92 -24.39 -6.27
CA LYS A 533 -7.19 -23.89 -4.91
C LYS A 533 -7.89 -22.54 -4.93
N ALA A 534 -7.55 -21.64 -5.86
CA ALA A 534 -8.28 -20.38 -6.06
C ALA A 534 -9.76 -20.60 -6.43
N CYS A 535 -10.04 -21.62 -7.25
CA CYS A 535 -11.40 -22.06 -7.55
C CYS A 535 -12.07 -22.75 -6.34
N ASN A 536 -11.33 -23.52 -5.55
CA ASN A 536 -11.86 -24.21 -4.37
C ASN A 536 -12.41 -23.24 -3.33
N ILE A 537 -11.69 -22.14 -3.08
CA ILE A 537 -12.13 -21.10 -2.13
C ILE A 537 -13.09 -20.07 -2.77
N GLY A 538 -13.39 -20.20 -4.06
CA GLY A 538 -14.35 -19.35 -4.76
C GLY A 538 -13.87 -17.95 -5.13
N ILE A 539 -12.56 -17.70 -5.24
CA ILE A 539 -12.04 -16.48 -5.89
C ILE A 539 -12.38 -16.53 -7.38
N LEU A 540 -12.08 -17.67 -8.01
CA LEU A 540 -12.32 -17.91 -9.42
C LEU A 540 -13.47 -18.91 -9.62
N PRO A 541 -14.24 -18.79 -10.71
CA PRO A 541 -15.18 -19.83 -11.14
C PRO A 541 -14.52 -21.15 -11.50
N ARG A 542 -15.21 -22.25 -11.20
CA ARG A 542 -14.77 -23.59 -11.61
C ARG A 542 -14.66 -23.73 -13.13
N GLU A 543 -15.46 -22.97 -13.86
CA GLU A 543 -15.46 -22.86 -15.33
C GLU A 543 -14.14 -22.33 -15.89
N PHE A 544 -13.33 -21.66 -15.06
CA PHE A 544 -12.03 -21.12 -15.46
C PHE A 544 -10.91 -22.15 -15.34
N LEU A 545 -11.17 -23.27 -14.66
CA LEU A 545 -10.22 -24.36 -14.55
C LEU A 545 -9.83 -24.87 -15.95
N GLY A 546 -8.53 -24.95 -16.23
CA GLY A 546 -8.00 -25.35 -17.54
C GLY A 546 -8.01 -24.25 -18.62
N LYS A 547 -8.60 -23.08 -18.36
CA LYS A 547 -8.60 -21.91 -19.26
C LYS A 547 -7.80 -20.73 -18.73
N THR A 548 -7.47 -20.74 -17.44
CA THR A 548 -6.67 -19.68 -16.81
C THR A 548 -5.18 -19.82 -17.09
N LYS A 549 -4.57 -18.72 -17.55
CA LYS A 549 -3.14 -18.54 -17.77
C LYS A 549 -2.62 -17.47 -16.81
N VAL A 550 -1.69 -17.85 -15.94
CA VAL A 550 -0.99 -16.90 -15.08
C VAL A 550 0.06 -16.17 -15.90
N ILE A 551 -0.04 -14.84 -15.97
CA ILE A 551 0.84 -14.00 -16.80
C ILE A 551 1.77 -13.09 -15.98
N GLY A 552 1.68 -13.12 -14.66
CA GLY A 552 2.59 -12.43 -13.73
C GLY A 552 2.39 -10.91 -13.68
N ASN A 553 3.48 -10.15 -13.49
CA ASN A 553 3.40 -8.67 -13.52
C ASN A 553 3.23 -8.16 -14.95
N SER A 554 1.99 -8.16 -15.41
CA SER A 554 1.64 -7.75 -16.77
C SER A 554 1.83 -6.27 -17.04
N SER A 555 1.73 -5.42 -16.00
CA SER A 555 1.99 -3.98 -16.10
C SER A 555 3.45 -3.74 -16.53
N LEU A 556 4.40 -4.39 -15.87
CA LEU A 556 5.82 -4.31 -16.20
C LEU A 556 6.14 -4.98 -17.55
N GLY A 557 5.57 -6.15 -17.82
CA GLY A 557 5.78 -6.85 -19.09
C GLY A 557 5.22 -6.08 -20.30
N GLY A 558 4.13 -5.34 -20.14
CA GLY A 558 3.61 -4.44 -21.16
C GLY A 558 4.48 -3.20 -21.38
N CYS A 559 5.13 -2.67 -20.34
CA CYS A 559 6.15 -1.62 -20.47
C CYS A 559 7.34 -2.13 -21.31
N VAL A 560 7.79 -3.35 -21.04
CA VAL A 560 8.89 -3.99 -21.78
C VAL A 560 8.51 -4.23 -23.24
N LYS A 561 7.31 -4.76 -23.51
CA LYS A 561 6.79 -4.92 -24.88
C LYS A 561 6.68 -3.59 -25.61
N TYR A 562 6.29 -2.51 -24.94
CA TYR A 562 6.22 -1.17 -25.53
C TYR A 562 7.61 -0.63 -25.84
N ALA A 563 8.59 -0.87 -24.96
CA ALA A 563 9.95 -0.43 -25.18
C ALA A 563 10.58 -1.08 -26.43
N GLU A 564 10.29 -2.36 -26.67
CA GLU A 564 10.76 -3.14 -27.82
C GLU A 564 10.02 -2.81 -29.13
N ARG A 565 8.70 -2.70 -29.08
CA ARG A 565 7.85 -2.66 -30.28
C ARG A 565 7.49 -1.25 -30.72
N GLN A 566 7.16 -1.10 -32.01
CA GLN A 566 6.77 0.17 -32.61
C GLN A 566 5.25 0.35 -32.74
N ASP A 567 4.46 -0.72 -32.54
CA ASP A 567 2.98 -0.71 -32.63
C ASP A 567 2.29 -0.31 -31.32
N GLY A 568 3.06 0.01 -30.27
CA GLY A 568 2.54 0.28 -28.93
C GLY A 568 1.52 1.43 -28.90
N ASP A 569 1.82 2.55 -29.55
CA ASP A 569 0.93 3.72 -29.59
C ASP A 569 -0.44 3.42 -30.19
N GLU A 570 -0.44 2.77 -31.35
CA GLU A 570 -1.64 2.41 -32.10
C GLU A 570 -2.50 1.45 -31.27
N ARG A 571 -1.87 0.40 -30.73
CA ARG A 571 -2.59 -0.68 -30.04
C ARG A 571 -3.10 -0.27 -28.67
N ILE A 572 -2.33 0.52 -27.91
CA ILE A 572 -2.80 1.09 -26.65
C ILE A 572 -3.94 2.08 -26.90
N GLY A 573 -3.83 2.90 -27.96
CA GLY A 573 -4.91 3.76 -28.42
C GLY A 573 -6.18 2.96 -28.71
N ARG A 574 -6.04 1.87 -29.47
CA ARG A 574 -7.14 0.96 -29.81
C ARG A 574 -7.76 0.30 -28.59
N ILE A 575 -6.96 -0.25 -27.68
CA ILE A 575 -7.44 -0.87 -26.42
C ILE A 575 -8.33 0.10 -25.67
N LYS A 576 -7.91 1.36 -25.55
CA LYS A 576 -8.67 2.39 -24.83
C LYS A 576 -9.94 2.81 -25.59
N GLU A 577 -9.88 2.89 -26.91
CA GLU A 577 -11.03 3.23 -27.77
C GLU A 577 -12.16 2.20 -27.65
N ILE A 578 -11.84 0.91 -27.61
CA ILE A 578 -12.83 -0.17 -27.53
C ILE A 578 -13.23 -0.55 -26.10
N SER A 579 -12.60 0.06 -25.10
CA SER A 579 -12.88 -0.20 -23.69
C SER A 579 -13.93 0.77 -23.13
N SER A 580 -14.92 0.22 -22.42
CA SER A 580 -15.88 1.00 -21.63
C SER A 580 -15.92 0.53 -20.18
N GLU A 581 -15.84 1.44 -19.23
CA GLU A 581 -15.92 1.11 -17.80
C GLU A 581 -17.35 0.77 -17.36
N ILE A 582 -17.48 -0.29 -16.56
CA ILE A 582 -18.66 -0.60 -15.76
C ILE A 582 -18.37 -0.22 -14.31
N SER A 583 -19.09 0.76 -13.77
CA SER A 583 -18.94 1.16 -12.37
C SER A 583 -19.73 0.21 -11.46
N LEU A 584 -19.05 -0.39 -10.47
CA LEU A 584 -19.66 -1.32 -9.52
C LEU A 584 -20.25 -0.63 -8.29
N GLY A 585 -19.83 0.60 -7.99
CA GLY A 585 -20.19 1.29 -6.74
C GLY A 585 -21.69 1.56 -6.53
N ASN A 586 -22.51 1.46 -7.59
CA ASN A 586 -23.97 1.58 -7.54
C ASN A 586 -24.68 0.37 -8.18
N SER A 587 -23.97 -0.76 -8.32
CA SER A 587 -24.54 -1.96 -8.95
C SER A 587 -25.24 -2.82 -7.90
N GLU A 588 -26.58 -2.86 -7.92
CA GLU A 588 -27.37 -3.76 -7.07
C GLU A 588 -26.97 -5.23 -7.25
N ASP A 589 -26.60 -5.60 -8.48
CA ASP A 589 -26.08 -6.93 -8.78
C ASP A 589 -24.77 -7.20 -8.06
N PHE A 590 -23.85 -6.23 -8.04
CA PHE A 590 -22.56 -6.38 -7.35
C PHE A 590 -22.76 -6.56 -5.85
N GLU A 591 -23.59 -5.73 -5.20
CA GLU A 591 -23.85 -5.83 -3.77
C GLU A 591 -24.45 -7.18 -3.40
N LYS A 592 -25.43 -7.65 -4.17
CA LYS A 592 -26.07 -8.94 -3.96
C LYS A 592 -25.06 -10.09 -4.10
N LEU A 593 -24.30 -10.11 -5.19
CA LEU A 593 -23.30 -11.14 -5.45
C LEU A 593 -22.15 -11.10 -4.43
N TYR A 594 -21.75 -9.91 -3.98
CA TYR A 594 -20.74 -9.74 -2.94
C TYR A 594 -21.17 -10.34 -1.59
N ILE A 595 -22.45 -10.25 -1.25
CA ILE A 595 -22.96 -10.91 -0.03
C ILE A 595 -23.01 -12.43 -0.25
N GLU A 596 -23.47 -12.86 -1.42
CA GLU A 596 -23.59 -14.28 -1.79
C GLU A 596 -22.23 -15.01 -1.75
N TYR A 597 -21.17 -14.40 -2.30
CA TYR A 597 -19.83 -14.99 -2.40
C TYR A 597 -18.95 -14.80 -1.17
N MET A 598 -19.50 -14.29 -0.07
CA MET A 598 -18.79 -14.19 1.20
C MET A 598 -18.45 -15.58 1.77
N ASN A 599 -19.36 -16.55 1.59
CA ASN A 599 -19.16 -17.95 1.96
C ASN A 599 -18.23 -18.66 0.95
N PHE A 600 -17.48 -19.66 1.39
CA PHE A 600 -16.59 -20.49 0.56
C PHE A 600 -17.35 -21.47 -0.34
#